data_AF-A0A7X5REY3-F1
#
_entry.id   AF-A0A7X5REY3-F1
#
_cell.length_a   1.000
_cell.length_b   1.000
_cell.length_c   1.000
_cell.angle_alpha   90.00
_cell.angle_beta   90.00
_cell.angle_gamma   90.00
#
_symmetry.space_group_name_H-M   'P 1'
#
loop_
_entity.id
_entity.type
_entity.pdbx_description
1 polymer ?
#
loop_
_entity_poly.entity_id
_entity_poly.type
_entity_poly.pdbx_seq_one_letter_code
_entity_poly.pdbx_strand_id
1 'polypeptide(L)'
;MNLKQNAKLWMEELMSRTEMKKVIVGCEPTSCYWFTFQKFLQEHDVQLVTVSPFTVNRSMELDDNCPEKRDLKDPKTIAQLVKDGRYSTSYLPSGVYAGIREVNVCRDRIMKQYVRLSNQIQGWLQKFFPEYFECYADWDSTSGLMLLK
;
A
#
# COMPACT_ATOMS: atom_id res chain seq x y z
N MET A 1 4.79 24.34 -15.73
CA MET A 1 5.03 23.05 -16.41
C MET A 1 4.82 21.94 -15.39
N ASN A 2 4.01 20.92 -15.69
CA ASN A 2 3.64 19.85 -14.74
C ASN A 2 4.86 18.95 -14.48
N LEU A 3 5.17 18.62 -13.20
CA LEU A 3 6.31 17.78 -12.80
C LEU A 3 6.41 16.48 -13.61
N LYS A 4 5.27 15.88 -13.94
CA LYS A 4 5.17 14.67 -14.77
C LYS A 4 5.69 14.87 -16.19
N GLN A 5 5.40 16.02 -16.79
CA GLN A 5 5.86 16.38 -18.14
C GLN A 5 7.37 16.60 -18.18
N ASN A 6 7.92 17.25 -17.15
CA ASN A 6 9.36 17.46 -17.02
C ASN A 6 10.09 16.13 -16.87
N ALA A 7 9.56 15.21 -16.05
CA ALA A 7 10.12 13.88 -15.88
C ALA A 7 10.17 13.11 -17.20
N LYS A 8 9.12 13.21 -18.03
CA LYS A 8 9.08 12.59 -19.36
C LYS A 8 10.18 13.13 -20.28
N LEU A 9 10.27 14.45 -20.43
CA LEU A 9 11.30 15.08 -21.27
C LEU A 9 12.72 14.69 -20.83
N TRP A 10 12.94 14.68 -19.52
CA TRP A 10 14.22 14.26 -18.95
C TRP A 10 14.55 12.79 -19.24
N MET A 11 13.56 11.88 -19.17
CA MET A 11 13.76 10.48 -19.54
C MET A 11 14.09 10.32 -21.02
N GLU A 12 13.39 11.02 -21.91
CA GLU A 12 13.63 10.99 -23.35
C GLU A 12 15.03 11.51 -23.71
N GLU A 13 15.46 12.62 -23.10
CA GLU A 13 16.81 13.17 -23.25
C GLU A 13 17.88 12.17 -22.77
N LEU A 14 17.64 11.53 -21.63
CA LEU A 14 18.56 10.55 -21.04
C LEU A 14 18.70 9.30 -21.93
N MET A 15 17.60 8.82 -22.50
CA MET A 15 17.61 7.71 -23.47
C MET A 15 18.40 8.08 -24.72
N SER A 16 18.17 9.29 -25.27
CA SER A 16 18.91 9.76 -26.45
C SER A 16 20.41 9.86 -26.20
N ARG A 17 20.82 10.29 -25.00
CA ARG A 17 22.25 10.43 -24.65
C ARG A 17 22.95 9.09 -24.38
N THR A 18 22.21 8.10 -23.91
CA THR A 18 22.77 6.80 -23.49
C THR A 18 22.55 5.68 -24.50
N GLU A 19 21.82 5.95 -25.59
CA GLU A 19 21.38 4.97 -26.61
C GLU A 19 20.57 3.79 -26.04
N MET A 20 20.04 3.96 -24.82
CA MET A 20 19.22 2.96 -24.13
C MET A 20 17.80 2.94 -24.70
N LYS A 21 17.26 1.74 -24.94
CA LYS A 21 15.91 1.55 -25.50
C LYS A 21 14.80 1.48 -24.47
N LYS A 22 15.13 1.25 -23.20
CA LYS A 22 14.15 1.10 -22.11
C LYS A 22 14.62 1.82 -20.87
N VAL A 23 13.66 2.38 -20.13
CA VAL A 23 13.86 3.00 -18.83
C VAL A 23 13.06 2.22 -17.79
N ILE A 24 13.68 1.98 -16.64
CA ILE A 24 13.03 1.40 -15.47
C ILE A 24 13.17 2.42 -14.33
N VAL A 25 12.07 2.72 -13.66
CA VAL A 25 12.04 3.65 -12.53
C VAL A 25 11.98 2.84 -11.24
N GLY A 26 13.02 2.93 -10.42
CA GLY A 26 13.05 2.34 -9.08
C GLY A 26 12.60 3.32 -8.02
N CYS A 27 11.75 2.88 -7.09
CA CYS A 27 11.43 3.65 -5.88
C CYS A 27 11.27 2.78 -4.64
N GLU A 28 11.52 3.36 -3.48
CA GLU A 28 11.09 2.79 -2.21
C GLU A 28 9.65 3.21 -1.91
N PRO A 29 8.73 2.28 -1.61
CA PRO A 29 7.32 2.60 -1.36
C PRO A 29 7.14 3.13 0.07
N THR A 30 7.26 4.44 0.28
CA THR A 30 7.15 5.06 1.62
C THR A 30 5.75 5.65 1.89
N SER A 31 4.87 5.76 0.88
CA SER A 31 3.51 6.35 1.02
C SER A 31 2.60 5.94 -0.16
N CYS A 32 1.41 6.54 -0.32
CA CYS A 32 0.51 6.28 -1.46
C CYS A 32 0.86 7.07 -2.74
N TYR A 33 1.81 8.01 -2.67
CA TYR A 33 2.13 8.90 -3.80
C TYR A 33 2.64 8.16 -5.05
N TRP A 34 3.32 7.02 -4.87
CA TRP A 34 3.86 6.26 -5.99
C TRP A 34 2.78 5.61 -6.87
N PHE A 35 1.55 5.39 -6.39
CA PHE A 35 0.45 4.85 -7.22
C PHE A 35 0.09 5.79 -8.38
N THR A 36 -0.03 7.09 -8.08
CA THR A 36 -0.36 8.11 -9.10
C THR A 36 0.78 8.31 -10.09
N PHE A 37 2.02 8.10 -9.65
CA PHE A 37 3.20 8.17 -10.51
C PHE A 37 3.36 6.91 -11.36
N GLN A 38 3.15 5.73 -10.78
CA GLN A 38 3.12 4.45 -11.49
C GLN A 38 2.10 4.47 -12.62
N LYS A 39 0.88 4.97 -12.38
CA LYS A 39 -0.14 5.08 -13.43
C LYS A 39 0.33 5.96 -14.58
N PHE A 40 0.93 7.11 -14.28
CA PHE A 40 1.49 8.00 -15.30
C PHE A 40 2.61 7.34 -16.12
N LEU A 41 3.51 6.62 -15.46
CA LEU A 41 4.60 5.90 -16.13
C LEU A 41 4.07 4.75 -16.99
N GLN A 42 3.05 4.03 -16.52
CA GLN A 42 2.40 2.94 -17.26
C GLN A 42 1.69 3.46 -18.52
N GLU A 43 1.07 4.64 -18.48
CA GLU A 43 0.51 5.33 -19.66
C GLU A 43 1.59 5.75 -20.68
N HIS A 44 2.87 5.69 -20.32
CA HIS A 44 4.02 6.00 -21.16
C HIS A 44 4.95 4.79 -21.39
N ASP A 45 4.47 3.56 -21.14
CA ASP A 45 5.22 2.32 -21.32
C ASP A 45 6.53 2.25 -20.50
N VAL A 46 6.58 2.95 -19.37
CA VAL A 46 7.71 2.93 -18.42
C VAL A 46 7.34 2.09 -17.21
N GLN A 47 8.18 1.10 -16.90
CA GLN A 47 7.96 0.22 -15.76
C GLN A 47 8.49 0.88 -14.47
N LEU A 48 7.61 1.00 -13.47
CA LEU A 48 7.99 1.33 -12.11
C LEU A 48 8.14 0.06 -11.27
N VAL A 49 9.28 -0.05 -10.58
CA VAL A 49 9.61 -1.16 -9.70
C VAL A 49 9.85 -0.65 -8.29
N THR A 50 9.46 -1.47 -7.32
CA THR A 50 9.61 -1.13 -5.90
C THR A 50 10.74 -1.91 -5.27
N VAL A 51 11.55 -1.24 -4.46
CA VAL A 51 12.59 -1.88 -3.64
C VAL A 51 12.15 -1.81 -2.17
N SER A 52 12.36 -2.90 -1.43
CA SER A 52 11.98 -2.94 -0.01
C SER A 52 12.87 -2.00 0.81
N PRO A 53 12.30 -1.18 1.72
CA PRO A 53 13.05 -0.34 2.66
C PRO A 53 14.12 -1.13 3.42
N PHE A 54 13.79 -2.36 3.82
CA PHE A 54 14.71 -3.24 4.54
C PHE A 54 15.96 -3.57 3.70
N THR A 55 15.77 -3.83 2.41
CA THR A 55 16.87 -4.15 1.50
C THR A 55 17.73 -2.92 1.21
N VAL A 56 17.12 -1.75 1.06
CA VAL A 56 17.85 -0.48 0.87
C VAL A 56 18.74 -0.21 2.08
N ASN A 57 18.20 -0.27 3.30
CA ASN A 57 18.96 -0.06 4.54
C ASN A 57 20.12 -1.05 4.69
N ARG A 58 19.85 -2.35 4.47
CA ARG A 58 20.89 -3.37 4.60
C ARG A 58 21.99 -3.24 3.55
N SER A 59 21.66 -2.83 2.33
CA SER A 59 22.67 -2.55 1.29
C SER A 59 23.50 -1.32 1.63
N MET A 60 22.89 -0.26 2.16
CA MET A 60 23.64 0.92 2.60
C MET A 60 24.61 0.62 3.75
N GLU A 61 24.19 -0.20 4.72
CA GLU A 61 25.06 -0.63 5.82
C GLU A 61 26.30 -1.38 5.32
N LEU A 62 26.15 -2.22 4.28
CA LEU A 62 27.25 -3.00 3.72
C LEU A 62 28.17 -2.16 2.84
N ASP A 63 27.61 -1.29 2.00
CA ASP A 63 28.33 -0.60 0.93
C ASP A 63 28.86 0.78 1.33
N ASP A 64 28.13 1.53 2.18
CA ASP A 64 28.44 2.95 2.44
C ASP A 64 29.27 3.14 3.72
N ASN A 65 29.19 2.25 4.72
CA ASN A 65 29.93 2.28 6.01
C ASN A 65 30.02 3.65 6.73
N CYS A 66 29.31 4.67 6.25
CA CYS A 66 29.38 6.04 6.72
C CYS A 66 28.05 6.40 7.39
N PRO A 67 28.07 6.80 8.67
CA PRO A 67 26.87 7.08 9.45
C PRO A 67 26.13 8.37 9.04
N GLU A 68 26.66 9.12 8.07
CA GLU A 68 26.04 10.35 7.59
C GLU A 68 24.79 10.06 6.76
N LYS A 69 23.67 10.64 7.19
CA LYS A 69 22.44 10.69 6.39
C LYS A 69 22.63 11.72 5.28
N ARG A 70 22.60 11.26 4.03
CA ARG A 70 22.56 12.11 2.84
C ARG A 70 21.46 11.61 1.92
N ASP A 71 20.56 12.48 1.52
CA ASP A 71 19.42 12.16 0.64
C ASP A 71 19.84 11.63 -0.74
N LEU A 72 21.11 11.79 -1.12
CA LEU A 72 21.69 11.28 -2.36
C LEU A 72 22.10 9.79 -2.29
N LYS A 73 22.17 9.21 -1.09
CA LYS A 73 22.57 7.80 -0.91
C LYS A 73 21.46 6.85 -1.32
N ASP A 74 20.22 7.16 -0.96
CA ASP A 74 19.07 6.29 -1.22
C ASP A 74 18.85 6.07 -2.73
N PRO A 75 18.83 7.10 -3.60
CA PRO A 75 18.66 6.89 -5.04
C PRO A 75 19.78 6.04 -5.66
N LYS A 76 21.02 6.18 -5.17
CA LYS A 76 22.15 5.39 -5.65
C LYS A 76 21.98 3.91 -5.28
N THR A 77 21.64 3.62 -4.03
CA THR A 77 21.42 2.25 -3.55
C THR A 77 20.23 1.60 -4.25
N ILE A 78 19.13 2.34 -4.41
CA ILE A 78 17.94 1.88 -5.14
C ILE A 78 18.31 1.58 -6.59
N ALA A 79 19.03 2.46 -7.28
CA ALA A 79 19.47 2.22 -8.66
C ALA A 79 20.35 0.96 -8.79
N GLN A 80 21.25 0.74 -7.83
CA GLN A 80 22.09 -0.45 -7.79
C GLN A 80 21.26 -1.73 -7.59
N LEU A 81 20.33 -1.74 -6.64
CA LEU A 81 19.42 -2.87 -6.39
C LEU A 81 18.52 -3.17 -7.60
N VAL A 82 18.06 -2.13 -8.30
CA VAL A 82 17.27 -2.29 -9.53
C VAL A 82 18.10 -2.88 -10.65
N LYS A 83 19.33 -2.39 -10.85
CA LYS A 83 20.28 -2.93 -11.82
C LYS A 83 20.57 -4.41 -11.55
N ASP A 84 20.70 -4.80 -10.29
CA ASP A 84 20.96 -6.18 -9.86
C ASP A 84 19.72 -7.07 -9.90
N GLY A 85 18.55 -6.54 -10.32
CA GLY A 85 17.30 -7.29 -10.40
C GLY A 85 16.61 -7.55 -9.06
N ARG A 86 17.10 -6.94 -7.97
CA ARG A 86 16.59 -7.11 -6.60
C ARG A 86 15.44 -6.15 -6.31
N TYR A 87 14.38 -6.25 -7.11
CA TYR A 87 13.18 -5.43 -6.97
C TYR A 87 11.91 -6.27 -7.06
N SER A 88 10.80 -5.69 -6.62
CA SER A 88 9.47 -6.25 -6.79
C SER A 88 8.67 -5.43 -7.80
N THR A 89 7.85 -6.10 -8.60
CA THR A 89 6.94 -5.45 -9.53
C THR A 89 5.61 -5.18 -8.85
N SER A 90 5.15 -3.94 -8.92
CA SER A 90 3.86 -3.57 -8.36
C SER A 90 2.74 -3.87 -9.35
N TYR A 91 1.84 -4.77 -8.98
CA TYR A 91 0.62 -5.00 -9.74
C TYR A 91 -0.39 -3.88 -9.48
N LEU A 92 -0.71 -3.11 -10.52
CA LEU A 92 -1.82 -2.17 -10.51
C LEU A 92 -3.03 -2.85 -11.17
N PRO A 93 -4.00 -3.37 -10.39
CA PRO A 93 -5.17 -4.00 -10.97
C PRO A 93 -5.95 -3.00 -11.82
N SER A 94 -6.43 -3.45 -12.98
CA SER A 94 -7.23 -2.68 -13.91
C SER A 94 -8.56 -3.39 -14.20
N GLY A 95 -9.56 -2.63 -14.66
CA GLY A 95 -10.88 -3.16 -15.01
C GLY A 95 -11.56 -3.90 -13.86
N VAL A 96 -12.05 -5.11 -14.14
CA VAL A 96 -12.82 -5.93 -13.19
C VAL A 96 -12.04 -6.21 -11.89
N TYR A 97 -10.73 -6.48 -11.99
CA TYR A 97 -9.91 -6.76 -10.81
C TYR A 97 -9.74 -5.54 -9.90
N ALA A 98 -9.72 -4.33 -10.47
CA ALA A 98 -9.71 -3.11 -9.68
C ALA A 98 -11.01 -2.97 -8.88
N GLY A 99 -12.15 -3.23 -9.52
CA GLY A 99 -13.46 -3.23 -8.87
C GLY A 99 -13.58 -4.27 -7.75
N ILE A 100 -13.09 -5.50 -7.97
CA ILE A 100 -13.05 -6.54 -6.93
C ILE A 100 -12.23 -6.07 -5.71
N ARG A 101 -11.07 -5.45 -5.95
CA ARG A 101 -10.21 -4.94 -4.87
C ARG A 101 -10.93 -3.85 -4.07
N GLU A 102 -11.61 -2.93 -4.73
CA GLU A 102 -12.37 -1.86 -4.09
C GLU A 102 -13.53 -2.40 -3.24
N VAL A 103 -14.32 -3.33 -3.80
CA VAL A 103 -15.41 -3.99 -3.07
C VAL A 103 -14.89 -4.75 -1.85
N ASN A 104 -13.76 -5.44 -1.98
CA ASN A 104 -13.14 -6.17 -0.86
C ASN A 104 -12.71 -5.21 0.26
N VAL A 105 -12.06 -4.09 -0.08
CA VAL A 105 -11.70 -3.05 0.91
C VAL A 105 -12.94 -2.47 1.60
N CYS A 106 -14.02 -2.24 0.85
CA CYS A 106 -15.29 -1.78 1.39
C CYS A 106 -15.89 -2.81 2.38
N ARG A 107 -15.92 -4.09 1.99
CA ARG A 107 -16.39 -5.20 2.83
C ARG A 107 -15.59 -5.27 4.13
N ASP A 108 -14.26 -5.21 4.07
CA ASP A 108 -13.41 -5.25 5.25
C ASP A 108 -13.69 -4.08 6.21
N ARG A 109 -13.94 -2.89 5.66
CA ARG A 109 -14.33 -1.72 6.44
C ARG A 109 -15.67 -1.94 7.13
N ILE A 110 -16.68 -2.43 6.41
CA ILE A 110 -18.01 -2.71 6.97
C ILE A 110 -17.92 -3.78 8.05
N MET A 111 -17.20 -4.87 7.81
CA MET A 111 -17.02 -5.96 8.79
C MET A 111 -16.34 -5.47 10.08
N LYS A 112 -15.32 -4.60 9.98
CA LYS A 112 -14.71 -3.99 11.16
C LYS A 112 -15.69 -3.14 11.96
N GLN A 113 -16.56 -2.37 11.29
CA GLN A 113 -17.60 -1.60 11.99
C GLN A 113 -18.65 -2.51 12.61
N TYR A 114 -19.07 -3.55 11.90
CA TYR A 114 -20.02 -4.54 12.40
C TYR A 114 -19.51 -5.20 13.69
N VAL A 115 -18.29 -5.72 13.68
CA VAL A 115 -17.66 -6.35 14.86
C VAL A 115 -17.55 -5.34 16.01
N ARG A 116 -17.15 -4.10 15.72
CA ARG A 116 -17.06 -3.04 16.75
C ARG A 116 -18.41 -2.77 17.40
N LEU A 117 -19.47 -2.61 16.61
CA LEU A 117 -20.82 -2.32 17.10
C LEU A 117 -21.39 -3.52 17.87
N SER A 118 -21.20 -4.74 17.35
CA SER A 118 -21.56 -5.99 18.02
C SER A 118 -20.92 -6.06 19.41
N ASN A 119 -19.62 -5.82 19.51
CA ASN A 119 -18.91 -5.85 20.79
C ASN A 119 -19.36 -4.75 21.75
N GLN A 120 -19.74 -3.57 21.24
CA GLN A 120 -20.30 -2.50 22.06
C GLN A 120 -21.65 -2.90 22.66
N ILE A 121 -22.55 -3.48 21.85
CA ILE A 121 -23.86 -3.93 22.33
C ILE A 121 -23.70 -5.06 23.35
N GLN A 122 -22.86 -6.05 23.06
CA GLN A 122 -22.56 -7.13 24.01
C GLN A 122 -22.01 -6.59 25.33
N GLY A 123 -21.11 -5.60 25.28
CA GLY A 123 -20.58 -4.94 26.48
C GLY A 123 -21.65 -4.21 27.29
N TRP A 124 -22.65 -3.60 26.63
CA TRP A 124 -23.79 -3.01 27.32
C TRP A 124 -24.70 -4.06 27.93
N LEU A 125 -24.99 -5.15 27.22
CA LEU A 125 -25.80 -6.26 27.75
C LEU A 125 -25.15 -6.86 28.99
N GLN A 126 -23.85 -7.16 28.96
CA GLN A 126 -23.14 -7.68 30.14
C GLN A 126 -23.16 -6.72 31.33
N LYS A 127 -23.18 -5.40 31.07
CA LYS A 127 -23.17 -4.38 32.12
C LYS A 127 -24.54 -4.17 32.78
N PHE A 128 -25.61 -4.22 31.99
CA PHE A 128 -26.97 -3.85 32.45
C PHE A 128 -27.91 -5.06 32.61
N PHE A 129 -27.62 -6.17 31.93
CA PHE A 129 -28.41 -7.40 31.91
C PHE A 129 -27.48 -8.64 31.91
N PRO A 130 -26.72 -8.88 33.00
CA PRO A 130 -25.72 -9.95 33.04
C PRO A 130 -26.33 -11.35 32.81
N GLU A 131 -27.59 -11.57 33.18
CA GLU A 131 -28.34 -12.82 32.98
C GLU A 131 -28.71 -13.07 31.51
N TYR A 132 -28.61 -12.06 30.64
CA TYR A 132 -29.01 -12.16 29.23
C TYR A 132 -28.30 -13.31 28.52
N PHE A 133 -26.99 -13.43 28.73
CA PHE A 133 -26.17 -14.47 28.08
C PHE A 133 -26.29 -15.85 28.73
N GLU A 134 -27.01 -15.98 29.84
CA GLU A 134 -27.38 -17.29 30.39
C GLU A 134 -28.58 -17.88 29.63
N CYS A 135 -29.46 -17.02 29.11
CA CYS A 135 -30.65 -17.40 28.36
C CYS A 135 -30.42 -17.42 26.84
N TYR A 136 -29.57 -16.55 26.32
CA TYR A 136 -29.32 -16.38 24.89
C TYR A 136 -27.83 -16.49 24.55
N ALA A 137 -27.51 -17.42 23.64
CA ALA A 137 -26.13 -17.58 23.14
C ALA A 137 -25.69 -16.39 22.27
N ASP A 138 -26.59 -15.91 21.41
CA ASP A 138 -26.35 -14.79 20.50
C ASP A 138 -27.00 -13.50 21.02
N TRP A 139 -26.25 -12.40 20.96
CA TRP A 139 -26.72 -11.11 21.45
C TRP A 139 -27.87 -10.53 20.62
N ASP A 140 -27.93 -10.85 19.33
CA ASP A 140 -28.88 -10.34 18.35
C ASP A 140 -30.11 -11.24 18.15
N SER A 141 -30.34 -12.18 19.06
CA SER A 141 -31.55 -13.03 19.02
C SER A 141 -32.82 -12.19 19.05
N THR A 142 -33.76 -12.45 18.13
CA THR A 142 -34.98 -11.63 17.99
C THR A 142 -35.84 -11.62 19.25
N SER A 143 -35.98 -12.78 19.91
CA SER A 143 -36.72 -12.90 21.16
C SER A 143 -36.00 -12.25 22.34
N GLY A 144 -34.67 -12.35 22.41
CA GLY A 144 -33.87 -11.68 23.44
C GLY A 144 -33.95 -10.16 23.33
N LEU A 145 -33.81 -9.62 22.13
CA LEU A 145 -33.94 -8.19 21.89
C LEU A 145 -35.34 -7.64 22.22
N MET A 146 -36.40 -8.43 22.04
CA MET A 146 -37.77 -8.05 22.41
C MET A 146 -38.00 -7.97 23.93
N LEU A 147 -37.20 -8.67 24.73
CA LEU A 147 -37.31 -8.66 26.18
C LEU A 147 -36.63 -7.45 26.83
N LEU A 148 -35.69 -6.82 26.12
CA LEU A 148 -35.03 -5.60 26.56
C LEU A 148 -36.02 -4.43 26.47
N LYS A 149 -36.32 -3.78 27.61
CA LYS A 149 -37.19 -2.62 27.72
C LYS A 149 -36.41 -1.32 27.89
#